data_AF-A0A2M7R4F7-F1
#
_entry.id   AF-A0A2M7R4F7-F1
#
_cell.length_a   1.000
_cell.length_b   1.000
_cell.length_c   1.000
_cell.angle_alpha   90.00
_cell.angle_beta   90.00
_cell.angle_gamma   90.00
#
_symmetry.space_group_name_H-M   'P 1'
#
loop_
_entity.id
_entity.type
_entity.pdbx_description
1 polymer ?
#
loop_
_entity_poly.entity_id
_entity_poly.type
_entity_poly.pdbx_seq_one_letter_code
_entity_poly.pdbx_strand_id
1 'polypeptide(L)' 'TVPEPIKVNIEKIKEIPTKLKGTPMLGFLGTFSVNFEIPDYWGIGKSVSRGFGTIKSWRVKS' A
#
# COMPACT_ATOMS: atom_id res chain seq x y z
N THR A 1 13.14 12.62 -9.84
CA THR A 1 13.18 11.53 -10.84
C THR A 1 13.78 10.31 -10.19
N VAL A 2 13.33 9.11 -10.52
CA VAL A 2 13.84 7.87 -9.91
C VAL A 2 15.01 7.38 -10.77
N PRO A 3 16.21 7.14 -10.19
CA PRO A 3 17.41 6.78 -10.96
C PRO A 3 17.39 5.33 -11.46
N GLU A 4 16.66 4.45 -10.78
CA GLU A 4 16.58 3.02 -11.09
C GLU A 4 15.11 2.57 -11.24
N PRO A 5 14.84 1.47 -11.98
CA PRO A 5 13.51 0.90 -12.04
C PRO A 5 13.00 0.49 -10.66
N ILE A 6 11.76 0.86 -10.36
CA ILE A 6 11.10 0.47 -9.12
C ILE A 6 10.75 -1.02 -9.21
N LYS A 7 11.28 -1.82 -8.29
CA LYS A 7 11.01 -3.26 -8.14
C LYS A 7 10.20 -3.48 -6.88
N VAL A 8 9.12 -4.23 -7.00
CA VAL A 8 8.22 -4.56 -5.89
C VAL A 8 8.16 -6.07 -5.74
N ASN A 9 8.29 -6.53 -4.49
CA ASN A 9 8.06 -7.92 -4.12
C ASN A 9 6.85 -7.98 -3.17
N ILE A 10 5.83 -8.75 -3.54
CA ILE A 10 4.62 -8.93 -2.71
C ILE A 10 4.89 -10.11 -1.77
N GLU A 11 4.85 -9.86 -0.46
CA GLU A 11 5.09 -10.91 0.53
C GLU A 11 3.78 -11.55 0.97
N LYS A 12 2.83 -10.71 1.38
CA LYS A 12 1.50 -11.16 1.84
C LYS A 12 0.46 -10.27 1.22
N ILE A 13 -0.60 -10.87 0.72
CA ILE A 13 -1.76 -10.17 0.22
C ILE A 13 -3.01 -10.92 0.65
N LYS A 14 -4.00 -10.16 1.13
CA LYS A 14 -5.31 -10.65 1.53
C LYS A 14 -6.35 -9.75 0.91
N GLU A 15 -7.26 -10.37 0.18
CA GLU A 15 -8.46 -9.71 -0.32
C GLU A 15 -9.42 -9.43 0.83
N ILE A 16 -9.88 -8.19 0.92
CA ILE A 16 -10.86 -7.74 1.91
C ILE A 16 -12.04 -7.07 1.21
N PRO A 17 -13.29 -7.44 1.55
CA PRO A 17 -14.44 -6.69 1.07
C PRO A 17 -14.45 -5.32 1.76
N THR A 18 -14.43 -4.25 0.96
CA THR A 18 -14.51 -2.88 1.42
C THR A 18 -15.76 -2.20 0.83
N LYS A 19 -16.18 -1.09 1.41
CA LYS A 19 -17.27 -0.28 0.85
C LYS A 19 -16.74 1.13 0.60
N LEU A 20 -16.84 1.59 -0.64
CA LEU A 20 -16.52 2.97 -1.01
C LEU A 20 -17.82 3.68 -1.37
N LYS A 21 -18.22 4.67 -0.56
CA LYS A 21 -19.48 5.44 -0.75
C LYS A 21 -20.72 4.54 -0.89
N GLY A 22 -20.77 3.43 -0.15
CA GLY A 22 -21.88 2.47 -0.20
C GLY A 22 -21.76 1.42 -1.31
N THR A 23 -20.85 1.59 -2.27
CA THR A 23 -20.56 0.58 -3.29
C THR A 23 -19.58 -0.45 -2.74
N PRO A 24 -19.92 -1.76 -2.73
CA PRO A 24 -18.97 -2.80 -2.36
C PRO A 24 -17.83 -2.85 -3.38
N MET A 25 -16.60 -2.91 -2.87
CA MET A 25 -15.37 -2.96 -3.66
C MET A 25 -14.41 -3.95 -3.04
N LEU A 26 -13.63 -4.62 -3.89
CA LEU A 26 -12.53 -5.46 -3.44
C LEU A 26 -11.34 -4.57 -3.05
N GLY A 27 -10.91 -4.69 -1.81
CA GLY A 27 -9.68 -4.09 -1.31
C GLY A 27 -8.61 -5.16 -1.07
N PHE A 28 -7.37 -4.73 -0.92
CA PHE A 28 -6.24 -5.59 -0.59
C PHE A 28 -5.55 -5.08 0.66
N LEU A 29 -5.22 -6.00 1.57
CA LEU A 29 -4.41 -5.74 2.75
C LEU A 29 -3.20 -6.67 2.71
N GLY A 30 -2.01 -6.14 2.92
CA GLY A 30 -0.81 -6.93 2.72
C GLY A 30 0.48 -6.23 3.10
N THR A 31 1.58 -6.95 2.89
CA THR A 31 2.94 -6.43 3.03
C THR A 31 3.68 -6.64 1.72
N PHE A 32 4.46 -5.64 1.34
CA PHE A 32 5.30 -5.65 0.16
C PHE A 32 6.63 -4.97 0.47
N SER A 33 7.66 -5.39 -0.24
CA SER A 33 9.00 -4.81 -0.18
C SER A 33 9.26 -4.06 -1.50
N VAL A 34 9.84 -2.86 -1.41
CA VAL A 34 10.13 -2.01 -2.57
C VAL A 34 11.48 -1.31 -2.40
N ASN A 35 12.21 -1.10 -3.50
CA ASN A 35 13.46 -0.33 -3.52
C ASN A 35 13.23 1.20 -3.52
N PHE A 36 12.17 1.67 -2.88
CA PHE A 36 11.79 3.08 -2.84
C PHE A 36 11.45 3.48 -1.41
N GLU A 37 11.95 4.63 -0.96
CA GLU A 37 11.65 5.11 0.38
C GLU A 37 10.28 5.81 0.39
N ILE A 38 9.31 5.17 1.04
CA ILE A 38 7.93 5.65 1.21
C ILE A 38 7.80 6.13 2.66
N PRO A 39 7.50 7.42 2.90
CA PRO A 39 7.21 7.93 4.24
C PRO A 39 6.03 7.23 4.90
N ASP A 40 6.05 7.19 6.24
CA ASP A 40 4.95 6.62 7.01
C ASP A 40 3.64 7.37 6.78
N TYR A 41 2.55 6.59 6.72
CA TYR A 41 1.17 7.05 6.48
C TYR A 41 0.93 7.65 5.10
N TRP A 42 1.83 7.43 4.15
CA TRP A 42 1.59 7.84 2.78
C TRP A 42 0.49 6.96 2.15
N GLY A 43 -0.53 7.60 1.58
CA GLY A 43 -1.58 6.90 0.86
C GLY A 43 -1.28 6.80 -0.63
N ILE A 44 -1.44 5.59 -1.18
CA ILE A 44 -1.29 5.31 -2.61
C ILE A 44 -2.59 4.77 -3.22
N GLY A 45 -2.74 4.94 -4.53
CA GLY A 45 -3.89 4.40 -5.27
C GLY A 45 -5.14 5.30 -5.22
N LYS A 46 -6.32 4.70 -5.19
CA LYS A 46 -7.61 5.41 -5.32
C LYS A 46 -8.21 5.73 -3.95
N SER A 47 -8.84 6.89 -3.83
CA SER A 47 -9.55 7.33 -2.61
C SER A 47 -8.66 7.48 -1.37
N VAL A 48 -7.39 7.86 -1.57
CA VAL A 48 -6.41 8.13 -0.51
C VAL A 48 -6.91 9.14 0.54
N SER A 49 -7.61 10.18 0.09
CA SER A 49 -8.21 11.18 1.00
C SER A 49 -9.27 10.62 1.95
N ARG A 50 -9.71 9.37 1.75
CA ARG A 50 -10.65 8.64 2.60
C ARG A 50 -9.97 7.56 3.44
N GLY A 51 -8.64 7.55 3.50
CA GLY A 51 -7.83 6.61 4.28
C GLY A 51 -7.48 5.29 3.59
N PHE A 52 -7.84 5.12 2.32
CA PHE A 52 -7.48 3.93 1.55
C PHE A 52 -6.03 3.96 1.07
N GLY A 53 -5.40 2.79 1.01
CA GLY A 53 -4.04 2.65 0.48
C GLY A 53 -2.95 3.27 1.35
N THR A 54 -3.23 3.48 2.64
CA THR A 54 -2.25 3.96 3.62
C THR A 54 -1.14 2.93 3.82
N ILE A 55 0.10 3.33 3.59
CA ILE A 55 1.29 2.53 3.82
C ILE A 55 1.95 3.00 5.12
N LYS A 56 2.46 2.05 5.89
CA LYS A 56 3.38 2.31 6.99
C LYS A 56 4.64 1.48 6.77
N SER A 57 5.78 2.13 6.77
CA SER A 57 7.06 1.43 6.67
C SER A 57 7.32 0.70 8.00
N TRP A 58 7.73 -0.56 7.91
CA TRP A 58 8.21 -1.31 9.06
C TRP A 58 9.66 -1.69 8.79
N ARG A 59 10.60 -0.91 9.35
CA ARG A 59 12.00 -1.33 9.40
C ARG A 59 12.14 -2.46 10.40
N VAL A 60 12.32 -3.69 9.93
CA VAL A 60 12.81 -4.80 10.77
C VAL A 60 14.24 -4.43 11.17
N LYS A 61 14.44 -4.03 12.44
CA LYS A 61 15.78 -3.93 13.01
C LYS A 61 16.26 -5.37 13.29
N SER A 62 17.25 -5.83 12.54
CA SER A 62 18.08 -6.97 12.95
C SER A 62 18.97 -6.60 14.13
#